data_AF-A0A350Q8K1-F1
#
_entry.id   AF-A0A350Q8K1-F1
#
_cell.length_a   1.000
_cell.length_b   1.000
_cell.length_c   1.000
_cell.angle_alpha   90.00
_cell.angle_beta   90.00
_cell.angle_gamma   90.00
#
_symmetry.space_group_name_H-M   'P 1'
#
loop_
_entity.id
_entity.type
_entity.pdbx_description
1 polymer ?
#
loop_
_entity_poly.entity_id
_entity_poly.type
_entity_poly.pdbx_seq_one_letter_code
_entity_poly.pdbx_strand_id
1 'polypeptide(L)'
;MYFDLMKTSVRQIPGSILLTFLFVEATVSSAAAQQLRSQQDVWRLDRSEPITYFISEGSPESGFKEGDRTLAEWALEAWGRQADPPVDVAPGPEASATIRIYWVPAGAGLYGEMRGRMVNGRLAADVFVHPDTEALGLDIAQRARLDPLFRDTVVYLTCVHELGHAFGLAHTSAFADIMYSFQYGGDFVAYFMRFREQLEAWNDIQQASPFSAADSDVFRALYP
;
A
#
# COMPACT_ATOMS: atom_id res chain seq x y z
N MET A 1 29.01 64.15 -20.08
CA MET A 1 29.62 63.40 -18.96
C MET A 1 29.94 62.02 -19.53
N TYR A 2 31.08 61.75 -20.17
CA TYR A 2 32.49 61.70 -19.70
C TYR A 2 32.74 60.65 -18.61
N PHE A 3 33.20 59.46 -19.05
CA PHE A 3 34.30 58.58 -18.58
C PHE A 3 33.96 57.14 -19.05
N ASP A 4 34.54 56.56 -20.11
CA ASP A 4 35.95 56.13 -20.33
C ASP A 4 36.42 55.15 -19.23
N LEU A 5 37.05 53.99 -19.43
CA LEU A 5 37.59 53.23 -20.56
C LEU A 5 38.05 51.90 -19.90
N MET A 6 37.95 50.71 -20.53
CA MET A 6 39.07 49.75 -20.50
C MET A 6 38.94 48.64 -21.54
N LYS A 7 40.06 48.46 -22.24
CA LYS A 7 40.31 47.65 -23.43
C LYS A 7 40.67 46.20 -23.08
N THR A 8 40.25 45.31 -23.98
CA THR A 8 40.85 44.04 -24.44
C THR A 8 42.11 43.49 -23.74
N SER A 9 42.10 42.19 -23.45
CA SER A 9 43.27 41.33 -23.73
C SER A 9 42.90 39.84 -23.80
N VAL A 10 43.14 39.23 -24.95
CA VAL A 10 43.21 37.77 -25.15
C VAL A 10 44.61 37.32 -24.75
N ARG A 11 44.72 36.28 -23.91
CA ARG A 11 45.92 35.44 -23.81
C ARG A 11 45.52 33.96 -23.74
N GLN A 12 46.10 33.18 -24.64
CA GLN A 12 46.03 31.72 -24.72
C GLN A 12 47.09 31.05 -23.82
N ILE A 13 46.66 29.98 -23.10
CA ILE A 13 47.26 28.62 -22.91
C ILE A 13 48.61 28.55 -22.11
N PRO A 14 48.93 27.53 -21.24
CA PRO A 14 48.47 26.12 -21.19
C PRO A 14 48.10 25.55 -19.81
N GLY A 15 47.46 24.38 -19.79
CA GLY A 15 47.42 23.54 -18.60
C GLY A 15 46.28 22.53 -18.62
N SER A 16 46.45 21.44 -19.36
CA SER A 16 45.57 20.28 -19.29
C SER A 16 45.47 19.74 -17.85
N ILE A 17 44.28 19.77 -17.27
CA ILE A 17 43.90 18.82 -16.22
C ILE A 17 42.73 18.02 -16.80
N LEU A 18 43.09 16.88 -17.38
CA LEU A 18 42.15 15.85 -17.78
C LEU A 18 41.58 15.26 -16.47
N LEU A 19 40.39 15.70 -16.05
CA LEU A 19 39.63 15.00 -15.02
C LEU A 19 39.05 13.73 -15.65
N THR A 20 39.84 12.67 -15.60
CA THR A 20 39.38 11.32 -15.93
C THR A 20 38.36 10.91 -14.87
N PHE A 21 37.07 11.02 -15.19
CA PHE A 21 36.02 10.34 -14.43
C PHE A 21 36.21 8.84 -14.66
N LEU A 22 36.80 8.15 -13.70
CA LEU A 22 36.69 6.71 -13.57
C LEU A 22 35.23 6.39 -13.32
N PHE A 23 34.49 6.00 -14.36
CA PHE A 23 33.25 5.26 -14.19
C PHE A 23 33.62 3.90 -13.60
N VAL A 24 33.51 3.77 -12.28
CA VAL A 24 33.40 2.46 -11.66
C VAL A 24 31.98 1.98 -11.98
N GLU A 25 31.83 1.26 -13.09
CA GLU A 25 30.66 0.39 -13.25
C GLU A 25 30.75 -0.66 -12.13
N ALA A 26 30.02 -0.41 -11.05
CA ALA A 26 29.75 -1.43 -10.06
C ALA A 26 28.97 -2.53 -10.78
N THR A 27 29.68 -3.55 -11.23
CA THR A 27 29.08 -4.81 -11.65
C THR A 27 28.46 -5.41 -10.40
N VAL A 28 27.18 -5.11 -10.16
CA VAL A 28 26.40 -5.83 -9.17
C VAL A 28 26.51 -7.30 -9.58
N SER A 29 27.17 -8.10 -8.74
CA SER A 29 27.36 -9.52 -9.01
C SER A 29 26.03 -10.12 -9.41
N SER A 30 25.94 -10.72 -10.59
CA SER A 30 24.72 -11.38 -11.06
C SER A 30 24.25 -12.41 -10.04
N ALA A 31 25.15 -13.03 -9.29
CA ALA A 31 24.84 -13.92 -8.19
C ALA A 31 24.15 -13.23 -7.00
N ALA A 32 24.52 -12.00 -6.63
CA ALA A 32 23.84 -11.26 -5.55
C ALA A 32 22.46 -10.74 -6.00
N ALA A 33 22.35 -10.27 -7.25
CA ALA A 33 21.09 -9.90 -7.85
C ALA A 33 20.17 -11.13 -8.07
N GLN A 34 20.74 -12.29 -8.37
CA GLN A 34 20.03 -13.54 -8.56
C GLN A 34 19.70 -14.22 -7.23
N GLN A 35 20.47 -13.98 -6.17
CA GLN A 35 20.17 -14.39 -4.80
C GLN A 35 19.10 -13.50 -4.16
N LEU A 36 19.04 -12.20 -4.48
CA LEU A 36 17.88 -11.35 -4.16
C LEU A 36 16.63 -11.79 -4.95
N ARG A 37 16.76 -12.15 -6.23
CA ARG A 37 15.66 -12.66 -7.07
C ARG A 37 15.24 -14.09 -6.71
N SER A 38 16.11 -14.90 -6.11
CA SER A 38 15.75 -16.23 -5.59
C SER A 38 15.23 -16.17 -4.16
N GLN A 39 15.60 -15.13 -3.39
CA GLN A 39 14.95 -14.76 -2.12
C GLN A 39 13.66 -13.97 -2.31
N GLN A 40 13.31 -13.61 -3.55
CA GLN A 40 11.89 -13.54 -3.96
C GLN A 40 11.31 -14.96 -4.05
N ASP A 41 11.57 -15.80 -3.04
CA ASP A 41 10.59 -16.77 -2.59
C ASP A 41 9.29 -15.97 -2.46
N VAL A 42 8.29 -16.37 -3.24
CA VAL A 42 7.00 -15.68 -3.35
C VAL A 42 6.57 -15.26 -1.94
N TRP A 43 6.51 -13.95 -1.67
CA TRP A 43 6.01 -13.45 -0.39
C TRP A 43 4.62 -14.04 -0.21
N ARG A 44 4.47 -14.93 0.77
CA ARG A 44 3.23 -15.66 0.97
C ARG A 44 3.12 -16.07 2.42
N LEU A 45 2.05 -15.63 3.08
CA LEU A 45 1.74 -16.06 4.44
C LEU A 45 1.50 -17.57 4.47
N ASP A 46 2.00 -18.21 5.53
CA ASP A 46 1.78 -19.63 5.76
C ASP A 46 0.36 -19.88 6.27
N ARG A 47 -0.38 -20.76 5.60
CA ARG A 47 -1.76 -21.14 5.91
C ARG A 47 -1.89 -22.50 6.59
N SER A 48 -0.78 -23.13 6.98
CA SER A 48 -0.81 -24.40 7.75
C SER A 48 -1.41 -24.24 9.15
N GLU A 49 -1.49 -22.99 9.63
CA GLU A 49 -2.18 -22.59 10.86
C GLU A 49 -3.13 -21.42 10.54
N PRO A 50 -4.14 -21.15 11.39
CA PRO A 50 -5.00 -19.99 11.23
C PRO A 50 -4.20 -18.68 11.15
N ILE A 51 -4.61 -17.78 10.27
CA ILE A 51 -3.99 -16.46 10.17
C ILE A 51 -4.50 -15.62 11.34
N THR A 52 -3.61 -15.36 12.30
CA THR A 52 -3.96 -14.52 13.45
C THR A 52 -3.78 -13.05 13.13
N TYR A 53 -4.66 -12.20 13.64
CA TYR A 53 -4.56 -10.76 13.46
C TYR A 53 -4.61 -9.98 14.77
N PHE A 54 -3.99 -8.80 14.76
CA PHE A 54 -4.12 -7.78 15.80
C PHE A 54 -4.47 -6.45 15.12
N ILE A 55 -5.41 -5.70 15.68
CA ILE A 55 -5.76 -4.35 15.23
C ILE A 55 -5.52 -3.40 16.38
N SER A 56 -4.57 -2.47 16.21
CA SER A 56 -4.22 -1.50 17.24
C SER A 56 -5.42 -0.63 17.60
N GLU A 57 -5.40 -0.06 18.82
CA GLU A 57 -6.23 1.09 19.10
C GLU A 57 -5.86 2.23 18.15
N GLY A 58 -6.86 2.95 17.66
CA GLY A 58 -6.67 4.21 16.96
C GLY A 58 -6.56 5.37 17.94
N SER A 59 -6.20 6.54 17.43
CA SER A 59 -6.17 7.77 18.21
C SER A 59 -6.84 8.90 17.43
N PRO A 60 -7.34 9.95 18.11
CA PRO A 60 -7.94 11.09 17.41
C PRO A 60 -6.99 11.74 16.39
N GLU A 61 -5.68 11.69 16.63
CA GLU A 61 -4.65 12.26 15.75
C GLU A 61 -4.48 11.52 14.42
N SER A 62 -4.98 10.28 14.30
CA SER A 62 -5.02 9.55 13.03
C SER A 62 -6.28 9.75 12.23
N GLY A 63 -7.26 10.52 12.74
CA GLY A 63 -8.58 10.61 12.13
C GLY A 63 -9.38 9.30 12.20
N PHE A 64 -8.92 8.37 13.04
CA PHE A 64 -9.59 7.11 13.31
C PHE A 64 -10.98 7.31 13.91
N LYS A 65 -11.91 6.48 13.47
CA LYS A 65 -13.26 6.34 14.04
C LYS A 65 -13.45 4.92 14.53
N GLU A 66 -14.28 4.72 15.54
CA GLU A 66 -14.54 3.40 16.13
C GLU A 66 -14.91 2.33 15.08
N GLY A 67 -15.71 2.70 14.08
CA GLY A 67 -16.09 1.81 12.98
C GLY A 67 -14.94 1.33 12.10
N ASP A 68 -13.78 2.00 12.08
CA ASP A 68 -12.62 1.62 11.25
C ASP A 68 -12.06 0.27 11.65
N ARG A 69 -12.14 -0.08 12.95
CA ARG A 69 -11.78 -1.41 13.43
C ARG A 69 -12.63 -2.49 12.77
N THR A 70 -13.94 -2.28 12.72
CA THR A 70 -14.87 -3.21 12.06
C THR A 70 -14.61 -3.28 10.54
N LEU A 71 -14.27 -2.16 9.89
CA LEU A 71 -13.89 -2.17 8.47
C LEU A 71 -12.63 -3.01 8.21
N ALA A 72 -11.62 -2.92 9.08
CA ALA A 72 -10.42 -3.76 8.98
C ALA A 72 -10.70 -5.24 9.23
N GLU A 73 -11.58 -5.57 10.18
CA GLU A 73 -12.06 -6.94 10.40
C GLU A 73 -12.76 -7.49 9.15
N TRP A 74 -13.69 -6.73 8.57
CA TRP A 74 -14.36 -7.13 7.32
C TRP A 74 -13.41 -7.28 6.14
N ALA A 75 -12.34 -6.50 6.08
CA ALA A 75 -11.31 -6.63 5.04
C ALA A 75 -10.51 -7.95 5.21
N LEU A 76 -10.17 -8.33 6.44
CA LEU A 76 -9.55 -9.62 6.75
C LEU A 76 -10.49 -10.79 6.39
N GLU A 77 -11.76 -10.69 6.77
CA GLU A 77 -12.78 -11.69 6.43
C GLU A 77 -12.98 -11.82 4.92
N ALA A 78 -12.96 -10.72 4.17
CA ALA A 78 -13.08 -10.73 2.72
C ALA A 78 -11.96 -11.55 2.06
N TRP A 79 -10.71 -11.34 2.48
CA TRP A 79 -9.58 -12.17 2.01
C TRP A 79 -9.68 -13.62 2.49
N GLY A 80 -10.11 -13.86 3.74
CA GLY A 80 -10.31 -15.21 4.27
C GLY A 80 -11.30 -16.03 3.44
N ARG A 81 -12.41 -15.41 3.01
CA ARG A 81 -13.42 -16.01 2.12
C ARG A 81 -12.94 -16.23 0.69
N GLN A 82 -11.91 -15.50 0.24
CA GLN A 82 -11.41 -15.58 -1.13
C GLN A 82 -10.59 -16.86 -1.41
N ALA A 83 -10.08 -17.47 -0.35
CA ALA A 83 -9.33 -18.72 -0.43
C ALA A 83 -10.25 -19.94 -0.61
N ASP A 84 -9.75 -20.98 -1.25
CA ASP A 84 -10.45 -22.27 -1.38
C ASP A 84 -9.50 -23.40 -0.92
N PRO A 85 -9.76 -24.09 0.21
CA PRO A 85 -10.82 -23.78 1.17
C PRO A 85 -10.59 -22.42 1.86
N PRO A 86 -11.64 -21.78 2.41
CA PRO A 86 -11.51 -20.52 3.13
C PRO A 86 -10.45 -20.57 4.24
N VAL A 87 -9.78 -19.43 4.46
CA VAL A 87 -8.81 -19.29 5.57
C VAL A 87 -9.51 -18.76 6.80
N ASP A 88 -9.30 -19.46 7.91
CA ASP A 88 -9.66 -18.96 9.22
C ASP A 88 -8.76 -17.79 9.59
N VAL A 89 -9.38 -16.62 9.74
CA VAL A 89 -8.77 -15.43 10.33
C VAL A 89 -9.31 -15.26 11.75
N ALA A 90 -8.42 -15.07 12.72
CA ALA A 90 -8.80 -14.97 14.13
C ALA A 90 -7.99 -13.92 14.89
N PRO A 91 -8.57 -13.22 15.87
CA PRO A 91 -7.81 -12.28 16.69
C PRO A 91 -6.72 -13.01 17.50
N GLY A 92 -5.59 -12.33 17.72
CA GLY A 92 -4.48 -12.85 18.50
C GLY A 92 -3.65 -11.76 19.17
N PRO A 93 -2.71 -12.13 20.05
CA PRO A 93 -1.82 -11.18 20.70
C PRO A 93 -0.94 -10.45 19.69
N GLU A 94 -0.76 -9.14 19.85
CA GLU A 94 0.08 -8.32 18.96
C GLU A 94 1.46 -8.93 18.72
N ALA A 95 2.14 -9.41 19.77
CA ALA A 95 3.51 -9.92 19.67
C ALA A 95 3.65 -11.13 18.73
N SER A 96 2.59 -11.92 18.57
CA SER A 96 2.59 -13.17 17.81
C SER A 96 1.66 -13.18 16.60
N ALA A 97 0.87 -12.12 16.39
CA ALA A 97 -0.09 -12.06 15.30
C ALA A 97 0.59 -12.15 13.93
N THR A 98 0.02 -12.95 13.02
CA THR A 98 0.48 -13.07 11.62
C THR A 98 0.33 -11.76 10.88
N ILE A 99 -0.78 -11.04 11.09
CA ILE A 99 -1.05 -9.73 10.51
C ILE A 99 -1.29 -8.73 11.65
N ARG A 100 -0.65 -7.56 11.61
CA ARG A 100 -0.89 -6.46 12.55
C ARG A 100 -1.35 -5.24 11.79
N ILE A 101 -2.45 -4.65 12.19
CA ILE A 101 -3.01 -3.46 11.55
C ILE A 101 -2.85 -2.28 12.50
N TYR A 102 -2.26 -1.20 12.00
CA TYR A 102 -1.96 0.02 12.74
C TYR A 102 -2.58 1.24 12.05
N TRP A 103 -3.14 2.14 12.83
CA TRP A 103 -3.70 3.41 12.35
C TRP A 103 -2.64 4.50 12.44
N VAL A 104 -2.25 5.07 11.30
CA VAL A 104 -1.18 6.05 11.22
C VAL A 104 -1.73 7.47 11.34
N PRO A 105 -1.08 8.35 12.14
CA PRO A 105 -1.41 9.78 12.19
C PRO A 105 -1.46 10.45 10.81
N ALA A 106 -2.24 11.52 10.71
CA ALA A 106 -2.23 12.38 9.53
C ALA A 106 -0.82 13.00 9.32
N GLY A 107 -0.32 13.03 8.07
CA GLY A 107 0.88 13.80 7.71
C GLY A 107 2.07 13.04 7.09
N ALA A 108 2.00 11.73 6.91
CA ALA A 108 2.96 10.96 6.09
C ALA A 108 2.21 9.95 5.20
N GLY A 109 2.73 9.56 4.04
CA GLY A 109 2.11 8.52 3.19
C GLY A 109 0.91 8.97 2.35
N LEU A 110 0.44 8.10 1.44
CA LEU A 110 -0.72 8.37 0.57
C LEU A 110 -2.02 7.78 1.14
N TYR A 111 -2.08 6.47 1.42
CA TYR A 111 -3.30 5.80 1.91
C TYR A 111 -2.95 4.71 2.94
N GLY A 112 -1.94 3.91 2.65
CA GLY A 112 -1.43 2.88 3.56
C GLY A 112 -0.06 2.40 3.13
N GLU A 113 0.46 1.42 3.88
CA GLU A 113 1.68 0.69 3.56
C GLU A 113 1.65 -0.69 4.24
N MET A 114 2.02 -1.74 3.51
CA MET A 114 2.37 -3.03 4.08
C MET A 114 3.89 -3.17 4.23
N ARG A 115 4.33 -3.64 5.40
CA ARG A 115 5.73 -4.01 5.68
C ARG A 115 5.84 -5.47 6.09
N GLY A 116 6.78 -6.16 5.45
CA GLY A 116 7.07 -7.54 5.77
C GLY A 116 7.81 -7.72 7.10
N ARG A 117 7.50 -8.81 7.81
CA ARG A 117 8.06 -9.18 9.11
C ARG A 117 8.20 -10.70 9.24
N MET A 118 8.90 -11.14 10.28
CA MET A 118 8.96 -12.53 10.71
C MET A 118 8.44 -12.70 12.16
N VAL A 119 7.66 -13.75 12.42
CA VAL A 119 7.29 -14.25 13.76
C VAL A 119 7.70 -15.71 13.84
N ASN A 120 8.51 -16.09 14.82
CA ASN A 120 8.86 -17.50 15.05
C ASN A 120 9.34 -18.24 13.78
N GLY A 121 10.05 -17.55 12.88
CA GLY A 121 10.53 -18.12 11.62
C GLY A 121 9.49 -18.21 10.49
N ARG A 122 8.27 -17.68 10.67
CA ARG A 122 7.23 -17.57 9.65
C ARG A 122 7.05 -16.13 9.18
N LEU A 123 6.69 -15.95 7.91
CA LEU A 123 6.35 -14.63 7.34
C LEU A 123 5.10 -14.07 8.03
N ALA A 124 5.15 -12.77 8.32
CA ALA A 124 4.10 -12.00 8.96
C ALA A 124 4.08 -10.59 8.35
N ALA A 125 2.98 -9.85 8.49
CA ALA A 125 2.85 -8.51 7.91
C ALA A 125 2.43 -7.48 8.96
N ASP A 126 2.99 -6.28 8.83
CA ASP A 126 2.50 -5.08 9.50
C ASP A 126 1.85 -4.20 8.44
N VAL A 127 0.56 -3.91 8.60
CA VAL A 127 -0.26 -3.10 7.72
C VAL A 127 -0.53 -1.77 8.42
N PHE A 128 -0.17 -0.69 7.75
CA PHE A 128 -0.33 0.68 8.22
C PHE A 128 -1.39 1.36 7.37
N VAL A 129 -2.42 1.92 8.00
CA VAL A 129 -3.57 2.55 7.31
C VAL A 129 -3.71 3.99 7.76
N HIS A 130 -3.94 4.91 6.83
CA HIS A 130 -4.27 6.31 7.09
C HIS A 130 -5.79 6.53 6.96
N PRO A 131 -6.55 6.52 8.07
CA PRO A 131 -8.00 6.64 7.99
C PRO A 131 -8.50 8.09 7.88
N ASP A 132 -7.61 9.08 8.01
CA ASP A 132 -7.94 10.49 7.84
C ASP A 132 -8.08 10.88 6.36
N THR A 133 -9.33 10.89 5.87
CA THR A 133 -9.64 11.30 4.50
C THR A 133 -9.35 12.77 4.21
N GLU A 134 -9.18 13.62 5.22
CA GLU A 134 -8.84 15.04 5.04
C GLU A 134 -7.41 15.22 4.50
N ALA A 135 -6.53 14.24 4.77
CA ALA A 135 -5.14 14.24 4.32
C ALA A 135 -4.94 13.61 2.92
N LEU A 136 -5.97 13.00 2.33
CA LEU A 136 -5.87 12.21 1.08
C LEU A 136 -6.06 13.05 -0.21
N GLY A 137 -6.14 14.37 -0.07
CA GLY A 137 -6.36 15.31 -1.17
C GLY A 137 -7.77 15.91 -1.19
N LEU A 138 -7.91 17.07 -1.85
CA LEU A 138 -9.11 17.91 -1.77
C LEU A 138 -10.37 17.20 -2.26
N ASP A 139 -10.28 16.43 -3.35
CA ASP A 139 -11.46 15.78 -3.95
C ASP A 139 -12.00 14.64 -3.08
N ILE A 140 -11.10 13.82 -2.52
CA ILE A 140 -11.45 12.77 -1.55
C ILE A 140 -12.04 13.39 -0.28
N ALA A 141 -11.40 14.41 0.27
CA ALA A 141 -11.86 15.11 1.47
C ALA A 141 -13.26 15.73 1.27
N GLN A 142 -13.48 16.45 0.17
CA GLN A 142 -14.78 17.05 -0.13
C GLN A 142 -15.87 15.99 -0.26
N ARG A 143 -15.60 14.87 -0.96
CA ARG A 143 -16.58 13.81 -1.11
C ARG A 143 -16.87 13.11 0.23
N ALA A 144 -15.84 12.79 1.01
CA ALA A 144 -15.96 12.14 2.31
C ALA A 144 -16.76 12.96 3.33
N ARG A 145 -16.66 14.30 3.28
CA ARG A 145 -17.49 15.20 4.12
C ARG A 145 -18.99 15.14 3.77
N LEU A 146 -19.32 14.94 2.50
CA LEU A 146 -20.69 14.91 2.01
C LEU A 146 -21.34 13.52 2.11
N ASP A 147 -20.52 12.47 2.07
CA ASP A 147 -20.96 11.07 2.01
C ASP A 147 -20.15 10.26 3.04
N PRO A 148 -20.65 10.11 4.28
CA PRO A 148 -19.94 9.35 5.32
C PRO A 148 -19.68 7.89 4.92
N LEU A 149 -20.57 7.29 4.12
CA LEU A 149 -20.38 5.93 3.62
C LEU A 149 -19.27 5.85 2.56
N PHE A 150 -19.03 6.93 1.79
CA PHE A 150 -17.86 7.05 0.94
C PHE A 150 -16.56 7.13 1.76
N ARG A 151 -16.55 7.91 2.86
CA ARG A 151 -15.40 7.94 3.77
C ARG A 151 -15.06 6.53 4.24
N ASP A 152 -16.05 5.77 4.70
CA ASP A 152 -15.84 4.42 5.20
C ASP A 152 -15.43 3.45 4.08
N THR A 153 -15.93 3.66 2.85
CA THR A 153 -15.46 2.94 1.66
C THR A 153 -13.97 3.16 1.39
N VAL A 154 -13.47 4.39 1.53
CA VAL A 154 -12.04 4.70 1.34
C VAL A 154 -11.19 3.94 2.35
N VAL A 155 -11.57 3.98 3.64
CA VAL A 155 -10.83 3.27 4.69
C VAL A 155 -10.88 1.76 4.48
N TYR A 156 -12.07 1.21 4.21
CA TYR A 156 -12.26 -0.21 3.94
C TYR A 156 -11.39 -0.69 2.78
N LEU A 157 -11.49 -0.05 1.60
CA LEU A 157 -10.74 -0.48 0.43
C LEU A 157 -9.23 -0.26 0.60
N THR A 158 -8.80 0.72 1.41
CA THR A 158 -7.39 0.85 1.79
C THR A 158 -6.94 -0.36 2.61
N CYS A 159 -7.72 -0.79 3.62
CA CYS A 159 -7.43 -2.03 4.35
C CYS A 159 -7.36 -3.24 3.41
N VAL A 160 -8.32 -3.40 2.48
CA VAL A 160 -8.32 -4.53 1.55
C VAL A 160 -7.07 -4.51 0.66
N HIS A 161 -6.67 -3.35 0.14
CA HIS A 161 -5.48 -3.20 -0.70
C HIS A 161 -4.19 -3.59 0.04
N GLU A 162 -3.94 -3.01 1.22
CA GLU A 162 -2.72 -3.27 1.97
C GLU A 162 -2.67 -4.72 2.49
N LEU A 163 -3.83 -5.30 2.83
CA LEU A 163 -3.93 -6.73 3.13
C LEU A 163 -3.60 -7.58 1.90
N GLY A 164 -3.98 -7.16 0.68
CA GLY A 164 -3.58 -7.83 -0.56
C GLY A 164 -2.06 -7.94 -0.68
N HIS A 165 -1.33 -6.88 -0.35
CA HIS A 165 0.12 -6.95 -0.22
C HIS A 165 0.57 -7.93 0.87
N ALA A 166 -0.08 -7.94 2.05
CA ALA A 166 0.25 -8.90 3.12
C ALA A 166 0.09 -10.35 2.65
N PHE A 167 -0.88 -10.62 1.78
CA PHE A 167 -1.10 -11.90 1.11
C PHE A 167 -0.19 -12.16 -0.11
N GLY A 168 0.65 -11.20 -0.49
CA GLY A 168 1.64 -11.36 -1.57
C GLY A 168 1.21 -10.89 -2.94
N LEU A 169 0.08 -10.20 -3.05
CA LEU A 169 -0.34 -9.62 -4.31
C LEU A 169 0.51 -8.39 -4.63
N ALA A 170 0.93 -8.31 -5.89
CA ALA A 170 1.61 -7.15 -6.42
C ALA A 170 0.61 -6.14 -6.98
N HIS A 171 1.04 -4.88 -7.10
CA HIS A 171 0.28 -3.86 -7.80
C HIS A 171 -0.06 -4.26 -9.24
N THR A 172 -1.24 -3.84 -9.70
CA THR A 172 -1.65 -3.95 -11.10
C THR A 172 -1.87 -2.56 -11.71
N SER A 173 -1.96 -2.51 -13.04
CA SER A 173 -2.36 -1.31 -13.79
C SER A 173 -3.82 -1.35 -14.23
N ALA A 174 -4.57 -2.39 -13.87
CA ALA A 174 -5.97 -2.51 -14.24
C ALA A 174 -6.84 -1.78 -13.22
N PHE A 175 -7.52 -0.73 -13.67
CA PHE A 175 -8.27 0.17 -12.79
C PHE A 175 -9.34 -0.53 -11.94
N ALA A 176 -9.87 -1.66 -12.40
CA ALA A 176 -10.92 -2.40 -11.68
C ALA A 176 -10.40 -3.27 -10.53
N ASP A 177 -9.10 -3.54 -10.49
CA ASP A 177 -8.49 -4.43 -9.50
C ASP A 177 -8.33 -3.71 -8.16
N ILE A 178 -8.51 -4.42 -7.05
CA ILE A 178 -8.23 -3.84 -5.73
C ILE A 178 -6.75 -3.47 -5.60
N MET A 179 -5.86 -4.20 -6.28
CA MET A 179 -4.42 -3.96 -6.28
C MET A 179 -3.98 -2.89 -7.29
N TYR A 180 -4.89 -2.12 -7.88
CA TYR A 180 -4.55 -1.02 -8.78
C TYR A 180 -3.60 0.00 -8.12
N SER A 181 -2.49 0.32 -8.77
CA SER A 181 -1.58 1.36 -8.30
C SER A 181 -1.96 2.74 -8.83
N PHE A 182 -2.15 3.70 -7.92
CA PHE A 182 -2.45 5.09 -8.27
C PHE A 182 -1.30 5.80 -9.01
N GLN A 183 -0.11 5.19 -9.09
CA GLN A 183 1.01 5.68 -9.91
C GLN A 183 0.67 5.70 -11.41
N TYR A 184 -0.28 4.87 -11.84
CA TYR A 184 -0.78 4.87 -13.21
C TYR A 184 -1.82 5.98 -13.48
N GLY A 185 -2.14 6.80 -12.47
CA GLY A 185 -3.08 7.92 -12.56
C GLY A 185 -4.54 7.49 -12.48
N GLY A 186 -5.43 8.24 -13.13
CA GLY A 186 -6.87 8.00 -13.13
C GLY A 186 -7.64 8.85 -12.13
N ASP A 187 -8.95 8.63 -12.06
CA ASP A 187 -9.84 9.33 -11.15
C ASP A 187 -9.97 8.52 -9.85
N PHE A 188 -9.31 9.00 -8.79
CA PHE A 188 -9.31 8.31 -7.50
C PHE A 188 -10.66 8.37 -6.80
N VAL A 189 -11.45 9.43 -7.01
CA VAL A 189 -12.83 9.48 -6.49
C VAL A 189 -13.65 8.39 -7.19
N ALA A 190 -13.58 8.30 -8.53
CA ALA A 190 -14.24 7.25 -9.28
C ALA A 190 -13.78 5.85 -8.87
N TYR A 191 -12.51 5.70 -8.48
CA TYR A 191 -11.98 4.42 -8.00
C TYR A 191 -12.75 3.91 -6.77
N PHE A 192 -12.92 4.74 -5.75
CA PHE A 192 -13.67 4.37 -4.55
C PHE A 192 -15.19 4.35 -4.79
N MET A 193 -15.69 5.25 -5.65
CA MET A 193 -17.12 5.35 -5.98
C MET A 193 -17.66 4.05 -6.59
N ARG A 194 -16.87 3.29 -7.35
CA ARG A 194 -17.30 2.01 -7.96
C ARG A 194 -17.84 1.01 -6.93
N PHE A 195 -17.25 0.99 -5.74
CA PHE A 195 -17.65 0.10 -4.66
C PHE A 195 -18.77 0.76 -3.85
N ARG A 196 -18.60 2.06 -3.53
CA ARG A 196 -19.60 2.85 -2.81
C ARG A 196 -20.98 2.80 -3.47
N GLU A 197 -21.06 2.80 -4.80
CA GLU A 197 -22.31 2.74 -5.56
C GLU A 197 -23.05 1.39 -5.45
N GLN A 198 -22.39 0.34 -4.95
CA GLN A 198 -23.00 -0.96 -4.65
C GLN A 198 -23.67 -0.98 -3.27
N LEU A 199 -23.50 0.07 -2.46
CA LEU A 199 -23.91 0.10 -1.05
C LEU A 199 -25.11 1.02 -0.84
N GLU A 200 -26.14 0.51 -0.17
CA GLU A 200 -27.27 1.30 0.32
C GLU A 200 -27.05 1.75 1.78
N ALA A 201 -26.43 0.87 2.58
CA ALA A 201 -26.16 1.05 3.99
C ALA A 201 -24.74 0.60 4.38
N TRP A 202 -24.29 1.03 5.56
CA TRP A 202 -22.95 0.73 6.06
C TRP A 202 -22.66 -0.78 6.19
N ASN A 203 -23.66 -1.56 6.62
CA ASN A 203 -23.52 -3.01 6.75
C ASN A 203 -23.36 -3.74 5.41
N ASP A 204 -23.67 -3.10 4.28
CA ASP A 204 -23.50 -3.71 2.96
C ASP A 204 -22.02 -3.88 2.61
N ILE A 205 -21.11 -3.10 3.24
CA ILE A 205 -19.67 -3.21 3.04
C ILE A 205 -19.18 -4.63 3.32
N GLN A 206 -19.71 -5.30 4.35
CA GLN A 206 -19.29 -6.66 4.70
C GLN A 206 -19.64 -7.69 3.60
N GLN A 207 -20.75 -7.44 2.90
CA GLN A 207 -21.37 -8.40 1.97
C GLN A 207 -20.93 -8.18 0.52
N ALA A 208 -20.67 -6.92 0.13
CA ALA A 208 -20.22 -6.58 -1.20
C ALA A 208 -18.78 -7.08 -1.43
N SER A 209 -18.51 -7.63 -2.62
CA SER A 209 -17.16 -8.08 -2.98
C SER A 209 -16.30 -6.88 -3.39
N PRO A 210 -15.13 -6.64 -2.76
CA PRO A 210 -14.19 -5.61 -3.21
C PRO A 210 -13.32 -6.07 -4.37
N PHE A 211 -13.37 -7.36 -4.73
CA PHE A 211 -12.43 -7.99 -5.67
C PHE A 211 -12.97 -8.01 -7.10
N SER A 212 -12.08 -7.74 -8.05
CA SER A 212 -12.30 -8.13 -9.44
C SER A 212 -12.14 -9.66 -9.60
N ALA A 213 -12.54 -10.17 -10.78
CA ALA A 213 -12.24 -11.55 -11.15
C ALA A 213 -10.73 -11.82 -11.20
N ALA A 214 -9.94 -10.86 -11.67
CA ALA A 214 -8.49 -10.98 -11.78
C ALA A 214 -7.81 -11.05 -10.40
N ASP A 215 -8.22 -10.22 -9.44
CA ASP A 215 -7.74 -10.29 -8.06
C ASP A 215 -7.99 -11.68 -7.46
N SER A 216 -9.20 -12.19 -7.67
CA SER A 216 -9.61 -13.51 -7.19
C SER A 216 -8.78 -14.64 -7.80
N ASP A 217 -8.49 -14.56 -9.10
CA ASP A 217 -7.71 -15.57 -9.81
C ASP A 217 -6.23 -15.56 -9.37
N VAL A 218 -5.64 -14.37 -9.20
CA VAL A 218 -4.27 -14.23 -8.68
C VAL A 218 -4.18 -14.76 -7.25
N PHE A 219 -5.15 -14.41 -6.39
CA PHE A 219 -5.16 -14.88 -5.02
C PHE A 219 -5.26 -16.40 -4.93
N ARG A 220 -6.19 -17.01 -5.69
CA ARG A 220 -6.33 -18.49 -5.74
C ARG A 220 -5.07 -19.18 -6.30
N ALA A 221 -4.32 -18.53 -7.20
CA ALA A 221 -3.05 -19.07 -7.69
C ALA A 221 -1.94 -19.04 -6.62
N LEU A 222 -1.91 -18.02 -5.76
CA LEU A 222 -1.00 -17.95 -4.62
C LEU A 222 -1.38 -18.95 -3.52
N TYR A 223 -2.68 -19.16 -3.36
CA TYR A 223 -3.31 -19.90 -2.26
C TYR A 223 -4.29 -20.96 -2.79
N PRO A 224 -3.78 -22.05 -3.38
CA PRO A 224 -4.59 -23.16 -3.85
C PRO A 224 -5.15 -24.00 -2.69
#